data_AF-A0A0R2CTX4-F1
#
_entry.id   AF-A0A0R2CTX4-F1
#
_cell.length_a   1.000
_cell.length_b   1.000
_cell.length_c   1.000
_cell.angle_alpha   90.00
_cell.angle_beta   90.00
_cell.angle_gamma   90.00
#
_symmetry.space_group_name_H-M   'P 1'
#
loop_
_entity.id
_entity.type
_entity.pdbx_description
1 polymer ?
#
loop_
_entity_poly.entity_id
_entity_poly.type
_entity_poly.pdbx_seq_one_letter_code
_entity_poly.pdbx_strand_id
1 'polypeptide(L)'
;MINSKYIYVENNEVYTSLNAASWTKFQELNKTVISIDYFKNQFYLILADGLYVSDDLKVFSLIKRDYIQGYLFHDDNNLYVVQDNKIFNIQTGVENIVSFKIDSIEYIQTYFYATVGNLIYKSNDLKNFYLVKTNFDADMSNLRLLSDMNRVIVYFKDSNNVIYSRECINTANLAYWNATTKISNNDLSLINGKFMYNDQAYSETLIYSNDRNFDKVVKVKANGQDKVEAITSIVPSSFEVRWEKNSTYQLQFTAYDDGSLAFSLISTEAEIIFNGQSFIVKDCEPDYTGGVATVQVTATHIYNEISRIRQYSIKSGTLTYSVQDVLSFYLDNNSDNSLGFTYKVYGDFDKKQITDLGNNSGSDMLSQILSSWSTAVIFPNNKCIGVYTTDAFTKNFGGRIDYANNSMEIKMTVDSTNIVNRVKCIGAEKDTTDDSSDTANDTVTYYFDPFFVQDDDSVKTWGVHLGEDVSDDRFKDVDSMKAYALTQLTPEPSISIDVTYSGNEMPIAGEQKRVEIKNANFVSFVSVIGYTWYPFDTTQDTDLEFENLTATILNSQSNLNNRLKLVQRLAQQALNKANSTTTNYISQTDPSANNTVSTGDIWTRVIDSTTEEGDS
;
A
#
# COMPACT_ATOMS: atom_id res chain seq x y z
N MET A 1 46.37 -17.62 22.46
CA MET A 1 45.80 -18.62 23.40
C MET A 1 44.33 -18.77 23.02
N ILE A 2 44.02 -19.59 22.02
CA ILE A 2 43.86 -21.06 22.05
C ILE A 2 42.57 -21.46 22.77
N ASN A 3 41.65 -22.01 21.97
CA ASN A 3 40.39 -22.69 22.26
C ASN A 3 39.12 -21.85 22.44
N SER A 4 38.76 -21.07 21.42
CA SER A 4 37.36 -20.79 21.16
C SER A 4 36.68 -22.09 20.72
N LYS A 5 35.88 -22.69 21.61
CA LYS A 5 35.05 -23.85 21.30
C LYS A 5 33.77 -23.34 20.64
N TYR A 6 33.65 -23.50 19.33
CA TYR A 6 32.49 -23.03 18.57
C TYR A 6 31.40 -24.09 18.57
N ILE A 7 30.13 -23.67 18.57
CA ILE A 7 28.96 -24.53 18.47
C ILE A 7 27.95 -23.86 17.54
N TYR A 8 27.47 -24.58 16.52
CA TYR A 8 26.32 -24.15 15.72
C TYR A 8 25.35 -25.32 15.52
N VAL A 9 24.08 -25.05 15.27
CA VAL A 9 23.05 -26.09 15.09
C VAL A 9 22.54 -26.07 13.65
N GLU A 10 22.50 -27.22 12.99
CA GLU A 10 21.94 -27.41 11.65
C GLU A 10 21.15 -28.72 11.63
N ASN A 11 19.88 -28.71 11.18
CA ASN A 11 19.01 -29.90 11.10
C ASN A 11 18.89 -30.72 12.40
N ASN A 12 18.70 -30.08 13.56
CA ASN A 12 18.74 -30.70 14.89
C ASN A 12 20.10 -31.31 15.30
N GLU A 13 21.17 -31.05 14.56
CA GLU A 13 22.52 -31.50 14.88
C GLU A 13 23.41 -30.33 15.34
N VAL A 14 24.13 -30.52 16.45
CA VAL A 14 24.96 -29.47 17.10
C VAL A 14 26.44 -29.65 16.73
N TYR A 15 26.88 -28.91 15.74
CA TYR A 15 28.25 -28.89 15.24
C TYR A 15 29.12 -28.07 16.16
N THR A 16 29.93 -28.76 16.96
CA THR A 16 30.91 -28.11 17.82
C THR A 16 32.32 -28.30 17.28
N SER A 17 33.25 -27.41 17.60
CA SER A 17 34.69 -27.70 17.44
C SER A 17 35.20 -28.70 18.50
N LEU A 18 34.33 -29.48 19.14
CA LEU A 18 34.72 -30.49 20.12
C LEU A 18 35.06 -31.79 19.41
N ASN A 19 36.01 -32.51 19.99
CA ASN A 19 36.33 -33.87 19.59
C ASN A 19 35.09 -34.79 19.70
N ALA A 20 35.10 -35.87 18.91
CA ALA A 20 33.99 -36.84 18.79
C ALA A 20 33.42 -37.35 20.14
N ALA A 21 34.22 -37.34 21.21
CA ALA A 21 33.81 -37.76 22.55
C ALA A 21 32.76 -36.83 23.22
N SER A 22 32.68 -35.56 22.83
CA SER A 22 31.69 -34.61 23.36
C SER A 22 30.36 -34.68 22.60
N TRP A 23 30.41 -35.06 21.32
CA TRP A 23 29.25 -35.29 20.45
C TRP A 23 28.42 -36.49 20.89
N THR A 24 29.07 -37.60 21.24
CA THR A 24 28.40 -38.83 21.70
C THR A 24 27.55 -38.59 22.95
N LYS A 25 27.97 -37.72 23.86
CA LYS A 25 27.21 -37.38 25.08
C LYS A 25 26.09 -36.36 24.84
N PHE A 26 26.23 -35.52 23.82
CA PHE A 26 25.15 -34.62 23.41
C PHE A 26 23.96 -35.40 22.85
N GLN A 27 24.22 -36.49 22.12
CA GLN A 27 23.20 -37.43 21.65
C GLN A 27 22.49 -38.18 22.80
N GLU A 28 23.14 -38.35 23.97
CA GLU A 28 22.51 -38.98 25.15
C GLU A 28 21.41 -38.11 25.78
N LEU A 29 21.36 -36.79 25.49
CA LEU A 29 20.30 -35.91 25.99
C LEU A 29 18.92 -36.23 25.39
N ASN A 30 18.87 -36.85 24.20
CA ASN A 30 17.67 -37.25 23.45
C ASN A 30 16.55 -36.18 23.44
N LYS A 31 16.93 -34.89 23.38
CA LYS A 31 16.04 -33.73 23.49
C LYS A 31 16.40 -32.69 22.44
N THR A 32 15.37 -32.08 21.86
CA THR A 32 15.50 -30.99 20.89
C THR A 32 16.11 -29.76 21.55
N VAL A 33 17.17 -29.23 20.95
CA VAL A 33 17.82 -27.98 21.36
C VAL A 33 17.11 -26.84 20.65
N ILE A 34 16.58 -25.91 21.43
CA ILE A 34 15.79 -24.77 20.94
C ILE A 34 16.68 -23.54 20.80
N SER A 35 17.57 -23.29 21.76
CA SER A 35 18.52 -22.16 21.74
C SER A 35 19.78 -22.51 22.51
N ILE A 36 20.93 -21.96 22.10
CA ILE A 36 22.21 -22.10 22.82
C ILE A 36 22.97 -20.78 22.83
N ASP A 37 23.65 -20.48 23.94
CA ASP A 37 24.54 -19.31 24.05
C ASP A 37 25.76 -19.63 24.93
N TYR A 38 26.89 -18.92 24.71
CA TYR A 38 28.11 -19.04 25.52
C TYR A 38 28.41 -17.73 26.23
N PHE A 39 28.12 -17.70 27.53
CA PHE A 39 28.20 -16.50 28.34
C PHE A 39 29.01 -16.73 29.61
N LYS A 40 29.94 -15.82 29.92
CA LYS A 40 30.83 -15.89 31.10
C LYS A 40 31.45 -17.28 31.32
N ASN A 41 32.00 -17.83 30.25
CA ASN A 41 32.65 -19.13 30.19
C ASN A 41 31.75 -20.37 30.39
N GLN A 42 30.43 -20.21 30.37
CA GLN A 42 29.47 -21.31 30.50
C GLN A 42 28.55 -21.37 29.27
N PHE A 43 28.11 -22.58 28.95
CA PHE A 43 27.12 -22.85 27.91
C PHE A 43 25.72 -22.85 28.52
N TYR A 44 24.80 -22.13 27.90
CA TYR A 44 23.40 -22.07 28.28
C TYR A 44 22.55 -22.63 27.15
N LEU A 45 21.64 -23.55 27.45
CA LEU A 45 20.81 -24.24 26.46
C LEU A 45 19.35 -24.22 26.87
N ILE A 46 18.47 -23.83 25.95
CA ILE A 46 17.03 -24.07 26.07
C ILE A 46 16.75 -25.40 25.36
N LEU A 47 16.23 -26.36 26.13
CA LEU A 47 15.74 -27.64 25.64
C LEU A 47 14.22 -27.69 25.78
N ALA A 48 13.59 -28.70 25.19
CA ALA A 48 12.13 -28.89 25.23
C ALA A 48 11.49 -28.92 26.63
N ASP A 49 12.28 -29.09 27.71
CA ASP A 49 11.80 -29.13 29.09
C ASP A 49 12.48 -28.13 30.05
N GLY A 50 13.23 -27.16 29.51
CA GLY A 50 13.72 -26.02 30.27
C GLY A 50 15.09 -25.49 29.85
N LEU A 51 15.56 -24.49 30.60
CA LEU A 51 16.88 -23.88 30.47
C LEU A 51 17.92 -24.63 31.31
N TYR A 52 19.05 -24.94 30.69
CA TYR A 52 20.19 -25.66 31.27
C TYR A 52 21.47 -24.83 31.17
N VAL A 53 22.40 -25.05 32.10
CA VAL A 53 23.78 -24.53 32.04
C VAL A 53 24.80 -25.65 32.12
N SER A 54 25.93 -25.49 31.45
CA SER A 54 27.07 -26.40 31.50
C SER A 54 28.40 -25.65 31.37
N ASP A 55 29.38 -25.97 32.19
CA ASP A 55 30.73 -25.40 32.05
C ASP A 55 31.53 -26.03 30.90
N ASP A 56 31.20 -27.27 30.55
CA ASP A 56 32.06 -28.13 29.72
C ASP A 56 31.31 -28.97 28.67
N LEU A 57 29.99 -28.80 28.57
CA LEU A 57 29.05 -29.54 27.72
C LEU A 57 28.96 -31.04 28.03
N LYS A 58 29.49 -31.47 29.17
CA LYS A 58 29.40 -32.86 29.63
C LYS A 58 28.37 -33.03 30.72
N VAL A 59 28.19 -32.02 31.55
CA VAL A 59 27.22 -32.02 32.64
C VAL A 59 26.31 -30.81 32.50
N PHE A 60 25.01 -31.04 32.32
CA PHE A 60 24.01 -30.00 32.22
C PHE A 60 23.20 -29.92 33.51
N SER A 61 23.12 -28.73 34.09
CA SER A 61 22.31 -28.44 35.27
C SER A 61 21.09 -27.65 34.85
N LEU A 62 19.88 -28.16 35.16
CA LEU A 62 18.63 -27.45 34.89
C LEU A 62 18.56 -26.20 35.78
N ILE A 63 18.42 -25.04 35.15
CA ILE A 63 18.29 -23.74 35.81
C ILE A 63 16.81 -23.42 36.04
N LYS A 64 15.95 -23.64 35.03
CA LYS A 64 14.52 -23.30 35.12
C LYS A 64 13.68 -24.08 34.11
N ARG A 65 12.48 -24.52 34.51
CA ARG A 65 11.58 -25.33 33.66
C ARG A 65 10.67 -24.51 32.73
N ASP A 66 10.46 -23.23 33.01
CA ASP A 66 9.42 -22.46 32.31
C ASP A 66 9.88 -21.95 30.93
N TYR A 67 11.19 -21.90 30.69
CA TYR A 67 11.78 -21.50 29.42
C TYR A 67 11.81 -22.68 28.44
N ILE A 68 10.66 -23.03 27.85
CA ILE A 68 10.52 -24.17 26.91
C ILE A 68 10.30 -23.76 25.45
N GLN A 69 10.13 -22.46 25.18
CA GLN A 69 9.89 -21.91 23.83
C GLN A 69 10.48 -20.49 23.71
N GLY A 70 11.79 -20.34 23.93
CA GLY A 70 12.44 -19.03 23.96
C GLY A 70 13.85 -19.00 23.39
N TYR A 71 14.41 -17.79 23.25
CA TYR A 71 15.73 -17.54 22.67
C TYR A 71 16.68 -16.91 23.69
N LEU A 72 17.93 -17.39 23.73
CA LEU A 72 19.00 -16.84 24.55
C LEU A 72 19.76 -15.76 23.79
N PHE A 73 20.11 -14.68 24.49
CA PHE A 73 21.08 -13.70 24.03
C PHE A 73 21.75 -13.01 25.22
N HIS A 74 22.95 -12.46 25.05
CA HIS A 74 23.63 -11.70 26.10
C HIS A 74 24.16 -10.34 25.62
N ASP A 75 24.29 -9.41 26.56
CA ASP A 75 25.20 -8.27 26.43
C ASP A 75 26.52 -8.60 27.15
N ASP A 76 27.40 -7.62 27.36
CA ASP A 76 28.69 -7.84 28.02
C ASP A 76 28.54 -8.31 29.49
N ASN A 77 27.41 -8.04 30.13
CA ASN A 77 27.19 -8.16 31.56
C ASN A 77 26.08 -9.13 31.96
N ASN A 78 25.08 -9.34 31.09
CA ASN A 78 23.82 -10.03 31.36
C ASN A 78 23.45 -11.00 30.25
N LEU A 79 22.80 -12.10 30.63
CA LEU A 79 22.19 -13.08 29.73
C LEU A 79 20.68 -12.98 29.86
N TYR A 80 19.98 -13.11 28.75
CA TYR A 80 18.56 -12.88 28.63
C TYR A 80 17.87 -14.06 27.93
N VAL A 81 16.61 -14.31 28.30
CA VAL A 81 15.68 -15.16 27.54
C VAL A 81 14.55 -14.31 26.99
N VAL A 82 14.24 -14.47 25.71
CA VAL A 82 12.99 -13.97 25.12
C VAL A 82 11.96 -15.11 25.11
N GLN A 83 10.80 -14.90 25.72
CA GLN A 83 9.67 -15.84 25.70
C GLN A 83 8.36 -15.05 25.79
N ASP A 84 7.32 -15.45 25.04
CA ASP A 84 5.98 -14.81 25.07
C ASP A 84 6.01 -13.28 24.91
N ASN A 85 6.85 -12.77 23.99
CA ASN A 85 7.10 -11.33 23.77
C ASN A 85 7.66 -10.56 24.99
N LYS A 86 8.24 -11.27 25.96
CA LYS A 86 8.86 -10.71 27.17
C LYS A 86 10.34 -11.06 27.24
N ILE A 87 11.12 -10.18 27.88
CA ILE A 87 12.57 -10.37 28.08
C ILE A 87 12.84 -10.58 29.57
N PHE A 88 13.46 -11.72 29.88
CA PHE A 88 13.85 -12.09 31.23
C PHE A 88 15.36 -12.05 31.36
N ASN A 89 15.88 -11.30 32.33
CA ASN A 89 17.30 -11.37 32.65
C ASN A 89 17.55 -12.59 33.55
N ILE A 90 18.42 -13.51 33.10
CA ILE A 90 18.62 -14.80 33.73
C ILE A 90 19.33 -14.67 35.08
N GLN A 91 20.24 -13.70 35.22
CA GLN A 91 20.99 -13.50 36.47
C GLN A 91 20.14 -12.87 37.58
N THR A 92 19.24 -11.96 37.22
CA THR A 92 18.42 -11.21 38.20
C THR A 92 17.05 -11.84 38.43
N GLY A 93 16.57 -12.68 37.51
CA GLY A 93 15.25 -13.30 37.57
C GLY A 93 14.08 -12.31 37.38
N VAL A 94 14.38 -11.06 37.01
CA VAL A 94 13.40 -9.98 36.83
C VAL A 94 12.84 -10.01 35.41
N GLU A 95 11.51 -9.97 35.31
CA GLU A 95 10.79 -9.65 34.07
C GLU A 95 10.95 -8.16 33.80
N ASN A 96 11.66 -7.80 32.74
CA ASN A 96 11.77 -6.40 32.34
C ASN A 96 10.60 -6.08 31.40
N ILE A 97 9.57 -5.42 31.93
CA ILE A 97 8.58 -4.71 31.11
C ILE A 97 9.30 -3.46 30.57
N VAL A 98 9.66 -3.50 29.29
CA VAL A 98 10.73 -2.71 28.66
C VAL A 98 10.65 -1.19 28.90
N SER A 99 11.75 -0.60 29.38
CA SER A 99 12.21 0.73 28.95
C SER A 99 13.75 0.80 29.03
N PHE A 100 14.44 0.75 27.89
CA PHE A 100 15.86 1.08 27.82
C PHE A 100 16.02 2.58 28.05
N LYS A 101 16.61 2.97 29.18
CA LYS A 101 17.18 4.31 29.37
C LYS A 101 18.67 4.19 29.10
N ILE A 102 19.09 4.63 27.90
CA ILE A 102 20.52 4.77 27.58
C ILE A 102 20.94 6.12 28.16
N ASP A 103 21.47 6.10 29.38
CA ASP A 103 22.13 7.27 29.94
C ASP A 103 23.45 7.48 29.18
N SER A 104 23.44 8.49 28.30
CA SER A 104 24.60 9.19 27.74
C SER A 104 25.76 8.32 27.22
N ILE A 105 25.66 7.85 25.98
CA ILE A 105 26.82 7.64 25.11
C ILE A 105 26.47 8.23 23.74
N GLU A 106 27.24 9.21 23.30
CA GLU A 106 27.11 9.89 22.01
C GLU A 106 27.21 8.87 20.85
N TYR A 107 26.19 8.86 19.99
CA TYR A 107 26.15 8.29 18.64
C TYR A 107 26.77 6.90 18.41
N ILE A 108 26.11 5.84 18.90
CA ILE A 108 26.16 4.52 18.25
C ILE A 108 24.73 4.09 17.93
N GLN A 109 24.36 4.20 16.65
CA GLN A 109 23.06 3.75 16.16
C GLN A 109 23.12 2.22 16.01
N THR A 110 22.55 1.49 16.97
CA THR A 110 22.52 0.02 16.94
C THR A 110 21.50 -0.45 15.90
N TYR A 111 21.93 -1.32 14.98
CA TYR A 111 21.11 -1.92 13.94
C TYR A 111 21.03 -3.43 14.12
N PHE A 112 19.84 -3.99 13.93
CA PHE A 112 19.57 -5.42 13.99
C PHE A 112 19.35 -5.95 12.58
N TYR A 113 19.88 -7.13 12.27
CA TYR A 113 19.75 -7.73 10.95
C TYR A 113 19.15 -9.14 11.07
N ALA A 114 18.24 -9.47 10.15
CA ALA A 114 17.58 -10.77 10.08
C ALA A 114 17.53 -11.26 8.64
N THR A 115 17.37 -12.58 8.46
CA THR A 115 17.34 -13.20 7.11
C THR A 115 16.17 -14.13 6.96
N VAL A 116 15.52 -14.04 5.81
CA VAL A 116 14.46 -14.97 5.40
C VAL A 116 14.74 -15.32 3.94
N GLY A 117 15.15 -16.56 3.66
CA GLY A 117 15.61 -16.94 2.32
C GLY A 117 16.75 -16.04 1.82
N ASN A 118 16.61 -15.46 0.62
CA ASN A 118 17.55 -14.54 -0.04
C ASN A 118 17.39 -13.06 0.30
N LEU A 119 16.64 -12.78 1.35
CA LEU A 119 16.28 -11.45 1.77
C LEU A 119 16.98 -11.11 3.09
N ILE A 120 17.59 -9.93 3.14
CA ILE A 120 18.16 -9.37 4.37
C ILE A 120 17.26 -8.23 4.82
N TYR A 121 16.89 -8.26 6.09
CA TYR A 121 16.10 -7.23 6.75
C TYR A 121 16.93 -6.52 7.80
N LYS A 122 16.65 -5.23 8.01
CA LYS A 122 17.27 -4.37 9.02
C LYS A 122 16.19 -3.83 9.95
N SER A 123 16.49 -3.69 11.23
CA SER A 123 15.64 -3.02 12.22
C SER A 123 16.48 -2.10 13.09
N ASN A 124 15.92 -0.97 13.51
CA ASN A 124 16.58 -0.04 14.44
C ASN A 124 16.08 -0.25 15.88
N ASP A 125 15.01 -1.04 16.07
CA ASP A 125 14.25 -1.12 17.32
C ASP A 125 13.77 -2.54 17.68
N LEU A 126 14.21 -3.56 16.93
CA LEU A 126 13.78 -4.97 17.04
C LEU A 126 12.29 -5.23 16.77
N LYS A 127 11.51 -4.20 16.43
CA LYS A 127 10.07 -4.30 16.21
C LYS A 127 9.74 -4.20 14.73
N ASN A 128 10.44 -3.30 14.04
CA ASN A 128 10.18 -2.99 12.64
C ASN A 128 11.36 -3.43 11.78
N PHE A 129 11.16 -4.46 10.95
CA PHE A 129 12.16 -4.97 10.03
C PHE A 129 11.84 -4.52 8.61
N TYR A 130 12.77 -3.79 7.99
CA TYR A 130 12.68 -3.32 6.61
C TYR A 130 13.64 -4.11 5.73
N LEU A 131 13.16 -4.52 4.56
CA LEU A 131 13.98 -5.18 3.56
C LEU A 131 15.08 -4.22 3.08
N VAL A 132 16.33 -4.67 3.18
CA VAL A 132 17.51 -3.86 2.82
C VAL A 132 18.31 -4.46 1.67
N LYS A 133 18.11 -5.74 1.32
CA LYS A 133 18.73 -6.35 0.14
C LYS A 133 17.99 -7.59 -0.38
N THR A 134 18.05 -7.78 -1.70
CA THR A 134 17.62 -8.97 -2.45
C THR A 134 18.72 -9.45 -3.42
N ASN A 135 18.60 -10.68 -3.94
CA ASN A 135 19.45 -11.33 -4.97
C ASN A 135 20.89 -11.69 -4.56
N PHE A 136 21.03 -12.86 -3.93
CA PHE A 136 22.28 -13.63 -3.94
C PHE A 136 22.07 -14.85 -4.85
N ASP A 137 22.83 -14.95 -5.93
CA ASP A 137 22.60 -15.86 -7.08
C ASP A 137 22.91 -17.35 -6.83
N ALA A 138 22.80 -17.86 -5.60
CA ALA A 138 23.28 -19.20 -5.24
C ALA A 138 22.22 -20.05 -4.52
N ASP A 139 22.43 -21.37 -4.40
CA ASP A 139 21.52 -22.30 -3.71
C ASP A 139 21.62 -22.11 -2.18
N MET A 140 20.60 -21.46 -1.62
CA MET A 140 20.73 -20.79 -0.33
C MET A 140 20.03 -21.42 0.86
N SER A 141 20.02 -22.75 0.93
CA SER A 141 19.61 -23.46 2.15
C SER A 141 20.39 -23.03 3.41
N ASN A 142 21.51 -22.30 3.27
CA ASN A 142 22.37 -21.86 4.38
C ASN A 142 22.95 -20.44 4.19
N LEU A 143 22.10 -19.41 4.29
CA LEU A 143 22.58 -18.03 4.43
C LEU A 143 23.03 -17.77 5.88
N ARG A 144 24.22 -17.18 6.07
CA ARG A 144 24.72 -16.76 7.39
C ARG A 144 25.20 -15.31 7.34
N LEU A 145 24.71 -14.49 8.27
CA LEU A 145 25.14 -13.10 8.42
C LEU A 145 26.16 -12.93 9.53
N LEU A 146 27.15 -12.08 9.26
CA LEU A 146 28.01 -11.50 10.27
C LEU A 146 27.87 -9.99 10.16
N SER A 147 27.70 -9.31 11.29
CA SER A 147 27.72 -7.84 11.32
C SER A 147 28.58 -7.36 12.48
N ASP A 148 29.41 -6.35 12.21
CA ASP A 148 30.10 -5.57 13.21
C ASP A 148 29.72 -4.08 13.05
N MET A 149 30.36 -3.17 13.80
CA MET A 149 30.03 -1.75 13.75
C MET A 149 30.20 -1.12 12.36
N ASN A 150 31.10 -1.66 11.52
CA ASN A 150 31.54 -1.03 10.28
C ASN A 150 31.19 -1.83 9.03
N ARG A 151 30.81 -3.11 9.14
CA ARG A 151 30.53 -3.95 7.98
C ARG A 151 29.49 -5.03 8.24
N VAL A 152 28.84 -5.46 7.16
CA VAL A 152 27.98 -6.64 7.10
C VAL A 152 28.57 -7.62 6.09
N ILE A 153 28.76 -8.87 6.50
CA ILE A 153 29.28 -9.95 5.65
C ILE A 153 28.21 -11.03 5.54
N VAL A 154 27.97 -11.49 4.32
CA VAL A 154 27.08 -12.59 4.01
C VAL A 154 27.91 -13.76 3.53
N TYR A 155 27.64 -14.95 4.06
CA TYR A 155 28.17 -16.22 3.57
C TYR A 155 27.06 -17.05 2.94
N PHE A 156 27.34 -17.65 1.79
CA PHE A 156 26.40 -18.49 1.06
C PHE A 156 27.14 -19.62 0.30
N LYS A 157 26.40 -20.67 -0.07
CA LYS A 157 26.91 -21.81 -0.85
C LYS A 157 26.30 -21.80 -2.26
N ASP A 158 27.01 -22.33 -3.24
CA ASP A 158 26.43 -22.66 -4.55
C ASP A 158 25.87 -24.09 -4.58
N SER A 159 25.24 -24.47 -5.71
CA SER A 159 24.69 -25.81 -5.95
C SER A 159 25.73 -26.93 -5.89
N ASN A 160 27.02 -26.59 -5.89
CA ASN A 160 28.14 -27.53 -5.76
C ASN A 160 28.78 -27.47 -4.35
N ASN A 161 28.10 -26.88 -3.36
CA ASN A 161 28.55 -26.69 -1.98
C ASN A 161 29.82 -25.84 -1.82
N VAL A 162 30.19 -25.03 -2.82
CA VAL A 162 31.31 -24.09 -2.71
C VAL A 162 30.86 -22.86 -1.93
N ILE A 163 31.65 -22.44 -0.93
CA ILE A 163 31.32 -21.29 -0.08
C ILE A 163 31.85 -20.00 -0.72
N TYR A 164 31.02 -18.97 -0.68
CA TYR A 164 31.34 -17.62 -1.08
C TYR A 164 31.01 -16.62 0.03
N SER A 165 31.69 -15.49 0.04
CA SER A 165 31.30 -14.32 0.84
C SER A 165 31.05 -13.09 -0.01
N ARG A 166 30.24 -12.19 0.53
CA ARG A 166 30.07 -10.83 0.02
C ARG A 166 30.00 -9.87 1.21
N GLU A 167 30.69 -8.74 1.11
CA GLU A 167 30.82 -7.77 2.20
C GLU A 167 30.21 -6.41 1.81
N CYS A 168 29.55 -5.75 2.74
CA CYS A 168 29.13 -4.36 2.68
C CYS A 168 29.88 -3.57 3.76
N ILE A 169 30.66 -2.56 3.36
CA ILE A 169 31.49 -1.75 4.26
C ILE A 169 30.69 -0.57 4.87
N ASN A 170 29.36 -0.52 4.66
CA ASN A 170 28.51 0.52 5.20
C ASN A 170 27.25 -0.07 5.83
N THR A 171 27.18 -0.10 7.16
CA THR A 171 26.05 -0.62 7.96
C THR A 171 24.84 0.33 7.96
N ALA A 172 25.05 1.61 7.66
CA ALA A 172 23.96 2.59 7.54
C ALA A 172 23.25 2.47 6.17
N ASN A 173 23.99 2.15 5.10
CA ASN A 173 23.49 2.05 3.74
C ASN A 173 23.98 0.78 3.04
N LEU A 174 23.11 -0.23 3.01
CA LEU A 174 23.38 -1.56 2.43
C LEU A 174 23.20 -1.63 0.91
N ALA A 175 23.17 -0.49 0.20
CA ALA A 175 23.09 -0.48 -1.26
C ALA A 175 24.38 -0.98 -1.93
N TYR A 176 25.53 -0.88 -1.27
CA TYR A 176 26.86 -1.08 -1.87
C TYR A 176 27.59 -2.29 -1.30
N TRP A 177 27.66 -3.36 -2.09
CA TRP A 177 28.35 -4.59 -1.73
C TRP A 177 29.58 -4.80 -2.60
N ASN A 178 30.63 -5.33 -2.01
CA ASN A 178 31.82 -5.78 -2.72
C ASN A 178 31.51 -6.97 -3.62
N ALA A 179 32.41 -7.26 -4.55
CA ALA A 179 32.30 -8.43 -5.40
C ALA A 179 32.27 -9.73 -4.57
N THR A 180 31.56 -10.74 -5.08
CA THR A 180 31.55 -12.08 -4.46
C THR A 180 32.97 -12.65 -4.46
N THR A 181 33.41 -13.15 -3.31
CA THR A 181 34.70 -13.80 -3.14
C THR A 181 34.48 -15.28 -2.83
N LYS A 182 35.14 -16.17 -3.59
CA LYS A 182 35.15 -17.60 -3.28
C LYS A 182 36.04 -17.86 -2.06
N ILE A 183 35.53 -18.61 -1.09
CA ILE A 183 36.25 -18.94 0.14
C ILE A 183 36.74 -20.38 0.07
N SER A 184 38.02 -20.61 0.33
CA SER A 184 38.55 -21.96 0.60
C SER A 184 38.09 -22.42 1.98
N ASN A 185 37.72 -23.70 2.14
CA ASN A 185 37.28 -24.27 3.42
C ASN A 185 38.26 -24.05 4.59
N ASN A 186 39.54 -23.76 4.31
CA ASN A 186 40.58 -23.51 5.33
C ASN A 186 40.64 -22.05 5.83
N ASP A 187 39.91 -21.11 5.21
CA ASP A 187 39.94 -19.68 5.54
C ASP A 187 38.74 -19.22 6.41
N LEU A 188 37.90 -20.16 6.87
CA LEU A 188 36.74 -19.87 7.71
C LEU A 188 37.14 -19.64 9.19
N SER A 189 37.89 -18.57 9.46
CA SER A 189 38.05 -18.04 10.81
C SER A 189 36.85 -17.13 11.14
N LEU A 190 35.71 -17.72 11.49
CA LEU A 190 34.52 -16.94 11.87
C LEU A 190 34.64 -16.44 13.31
N ILE A 191 34.71 -15.12 13.45
CA ILE A 191 34.67 -14.37 14.72
C ILE A 191 33.21 -14.10 15.07
N ASN A 192 32.86 -14.23 16.36
CA ASN A 192 31.53 -14.02 16.97
C ASN A 192 30.61 -13.01 16.25
N GLY A 193 29.36 -13.41 16.00
CA GLY A 193 28.31 -12.53 15.47
C GLY A 193 26.91 -13.06 15.76
N LYS A 194 26.03 -12.16 16.19
CA LYS A 194 24.66 -12.37 16.67
C LYS A 194 23.73 -12.86 15.53
N PHE A 195 22.90 -13.86 15.80
CA PHE A 195 21.92 -14.37 14.84
C PHE A 195 20.49 -14.19 15.38
N MET A 196 19.62 -13.55 14.60
CA MET A 196 18.17 -13.66 14.78
C MET A 196 17.61 -14.46 13.61
N TYR A 197 17.06 -15.62 13.93
CA TYR A 197 16.28 -16.45 13.03
C TYR A 197 14.88 -16.59 13.63
N ASN A 198 13.87 -16.07 12.95
CA ASN A 198 12.48 -16.22 13.33
C ASN A 198 11.81 -17.08 12.25
N ASP A 199 11.48 -18.32 12.58
CA ASP A 199 10.79 -19.26 11.68
C ASP A 199 9.28 -18.97 11.55
N GLN A 200 8.75 -18.05 12.37
CA GLN A 200 7.36 -17.56 12.35
C GLN A 200 7.22 -16.15 11.77
N ALA A 201 8.32 -15.46 11.39
CA ALA A 201 8.26 -14.15 10.76
C ALA A 201 7.86 -14.26 9.29
N TYR A 202 6.57 -14.34 9.02
CA TYR A 202 6.02 -14.07 7.70
C TYR A 202 5.92 -12.56 7.49
N SER A 203 6.98 -11.95 6.97
CA SER A 203 6.86 -10.70 6.22
C SER A 203 6.67 -11.08 4.76
N GLU A 204 5.44 -11.30 4.34
CA GLU A 204 5.14 -11.01 2.94
C GLU A 204 5.05 -9.50 2.85
N THR A 205 6.11 -8.86 2.37
CA THR A 205 5.90 -7.69 1.54
C THR A 205 5.56 -8.25 0.17
N LEU A 206 4.51 -7.77 -0.49
CA LEU A 206 4.32 -8.05 -1.91
C LEU A 206 5.68 -7.85 -2.60
N ILE A 207 6.19 -8.87 -3.27
CA ILE A 207 7.22 -8.64 -4.29
C ILE A 207 6.48 -7.85 -5.35
N TYR A 208 6.49 -6.52 -5.22
CA TYR A 208 6.22 -5.67 -6.36
C TYR A 208 7.40 -5.85 -7.31
N SER A 209 7.29 -6.90 -8.10
CA SER A 209 8.08 -7.08 -9.28
C SER A 209 7.56 -6.05 -10.28
N ASN A 210 8.45 -5.27 -10.89
CA ASN A 210 8.10 -4.53 -12.10
C ASN A 210 8.02 -5.47 -13.33
N ASP A 211 7.94 -6.79 -13.10
CA ASP A 211 7.73 -7.77 -14.14
C ASP A 211 6.34 -7.59 -14.73
N ARG A 212 6.34 -7.01 -15.92
CA ARG A 212 5.13 -6.81 -16.74
C ARG A 212 4.91 -7.96 -17.70
N ASN A 213 5.72 -9.03 -17.63
CA ASN A 213 5.40 -10.26 -18.32
C ASN A 213 4.21 -10.92 -17.62
N PHE A 214 3.33 -11.47 -18.42
CA PHE A 214 2.17 -12.21 -17.94
C PHE A 214 2.11 -13.57 -18.64
N ASP A 215 1.50 -14.54 -17.96
CA ASP A 215 1.21 -15.83 -18.57
C ASP A 215 0.13 -15.66 -19.66
N LYS A 216 0.52 -15.85 -20.92
CA LYS A 216 -0.37 -15.75 -22.09
C LYS A 216 -1.32 -16.94 -22.21
N VAL A 217 -1.17 -17.98 -21.40
CA VAL A 217 -2.02 -19.17 -21.44
C VAL A 217 -3.21 -18.98 -20.50
N VAL A 218 -4.40 -18.81 -21.08
CA VAL A 218 -5.66 -18.86 -20.34
C VAL A 218 -6.07 -20.32 -20.18
N LYS A 219 -6.51 -20.70 -18.98
CA LYS A 219 -6.95 -22.08 -18.68
C LYS A 219 -8.38 -22.07 -18.14
N VAL A 220 -9.07 -23.18 -18.33
CA VAL A 220 -10.42 -23.42 -17.79
C VAL A 220 -10.43 -24.71 -16.96
N LYS A 221 -11.19 -24.67 -15.87
CA LYS A 221 -11.55 -25.81 -15.06
C LYS A 221 -13.08 -25.79 -14.89
N ALA A 222 -13.76 -26.83 -15.36
CA ALA A 222 -15.21 -26.91 -15.20
C ALA A 222 -15.59 -27.06 -13.72
N ASN A 223 -16.78 -26.58 -13.37
CA ASN A 223 -17.29 -26.69 -12.01
C ASN A 223 -17.35 -28.16 -11.55
N GLY A 224 -16.83 -28.44 -10.35
CA GLY A 224 -16.81 -29.78 -9.75
C GLY A 224 -15.91 -30.81 -10.46
N GLN A 225 -15.05 -30.37 -11.40
CA GLN A 225 -14.08 -31.23 -12.08
C GLN A 225 -12.66 -30.77 -11.74
N ASP A 226 -11.71 -31.70 -11.56
CA ASP A 226 -10.30 -31.35 -11.30
C ASP A 226 -9.47 -31.13 -12.56
N LYS A 227 -10.07 -31.38 -13.73
CA LYS A 227 -9.40 -31.30 -15.00
C LYS A 227 -9.27 -29.84 -15.46
N VAL A 228 -8.03 -29.42 -15.69
CA VAL A 228 -7.66 -28.09 -16.20
C VAL A 228 -7.20 -28.21 -17.65
N GLU A 229 -7.74 -27.39 -18.54
CA GLU A 229 -7.39 -27.36 -19.96
C GLU A 229 -7.03 -25.94 -20.41
N ALA A 230 -6.11 -25.81 -21.37
CA ALA A 230 -5.76 -24.51 -21.95
C ALA A 230 -6.79 -24.10 -23.01
N ILE A 231 -7.24 -22.85 -22.98
CA ILE A 231 -8.22 -22.30 -23.93
C ILE A 231 -7.47 -21.73 -25.12
N THR A 232 -7.70 -22.28 -26.31
CA THR A 232 -7.10 -21.80 -27.58
C THR A 232 -8.06 -21.02 -28.46
N SER A 233 -9.35 -21.06 -28.15
CA SER A 233 -10.42 -20.51 -28.99
C SER A 233 -10.89 -19.10 -28.62
N ILE A 234 -10.12 -18.40 -27.78
CA ILE A 234 -10.40 -17.01 -27.41
C ILE A 234 -10.21 -16.10 -28.62
N VAL A 235 -11.18 -15.23 -28.88
CA VAL A 235 -11.04 -14.11 -29.82
C VAL A 235 -10.13 -13.06 -29.16
N PRO A 236 -8.90 -12.81 -29.66
CA PRO A 236 -7.91 -12.00 -28.95
C PRO A 236 -8.37 -10.58 -28.60
N SER A 237 -9.14 -9.96 -29.50
CA SER A 237 -9.63 -8.58 -29.34
C SER A 237 -10.77 -8.44 -28.34
N SER A 238 -11.41 -9.51 -27.89
CA SER A 238 -12.48 -9.42 -26.89
C SER A 238 -12.02 -9.76 -25.48
N PHE A 239 -10.78 -10.24 -25.31
CA PHE A 239 -10.27 -10.55 -23.99
C PHE A 239 -9.80 -9.28 -23.29
N GLU A 240 -10.49 -8.93 -22.21
CA GLU A 240 -10.15 -7.81 -21.35
C GLU A 240 -10.09 -8.20 -19.87
N VAL A 241 -9.22 -7.53 -19.13
CA VAL A 241 -9.18 -7.57 -17.67
C VAL A 241 -9.51 -6.19 -17.15
N ARG A 242 -10.55 -6.09 -16.33
CA ARG A 242 -10.96 -4.85 -15.68
C ARG A 242 -10.76 -4.97 -14.17
N TRP A 243 -10.03 -4.00 -13.62
CA TRP A 243 -9.87 -3.83 -12.18
C TRP A 243 -10.19 -2.39 -11.79
N GLU A 244 -10.83 -2.21 -10.65
CA GLU A 244 -11.17 -0.91 -10.06
C GLU A 244 -11.10 -1.05 -8.54
N LYS A 245 -10.32 -0.17 -7.90
CA LYS A 245 -10.02 -0.18 -6.47
C LYS A 245 -11.30 -0.32 -5.65
N ASN A 246 -11.36 -1.36 -4.81
CA ASN A 246 -12.49 -1.64 -3.91
C ASN A 246 -13.85 -1.80 -4.60
N SER A 247 -13.88 -2.06 -5.92
CA SER A 247 -15.10 -2.10 -6.72
C SER A 247 -15.14 -3.36 -7.56
N THR A 248 -14.42 -3.37 -8.68
CA THR A 248 -14.50 -4.42 -9.70
C THR A 248 -13.18 -5.15 -9.84
N TYR A 249 -13.23 -6.46 -10.03
CA TYR A 249 -12.11 -7.23 -10.56
C TYR A 249 -12.63 -8.42 -11.36
N GLN A 250 -12.58 -8.32 -12.68
CA GLN A 250 -13.17 -9.29 -13.60
C GLN A 250 -12.38 -9.41 -14.89
N LEU A 251 -12.63 -10.48 -15.63
CA LEU A 251 -12.24 -10.62 -17.01
C LEU A 251 -13.45 -10.92 -17.89
N GLN A 252 -13.38 -10.52 -19.14
CA GLN A 252 -14.39 -10.81 -20.16
C GLN A 252 -13.70 -11.31 -21.41
N PHE A 253 -14.33 -12.25 -22.14
CA PHE A 253 -13.86 -12.67 -23.45
C PHE A 253 -14.96 -13.38 -24.25
N THR A 254 -14.74 -13.48 -25.56
CA THR A 254 -15.52 -14.33 -26.46
C THR A 254 -14.67 -15.52 -26.87
N ALA A 255 -15.22 -16.73 -26.81
CA ALA A 255 -14.59 -17.92 -27.37
C ALA A 255 -15.46 -18.51 -28.48
N TYR A 256 -14.85 -19.00 -29.55
CA TYR A 256 -15.55 -19.72 -30.62
C TYR A 256 -15.47 -21.24 -30.40
N ASP A 257 -16.44 -21.98 -30.91
CA ASP A 257 -16.42 -23.43 -30.86
C ASP A 257 -15.39 -23.97 -31.85
N ASP A 258 -14.26 -24.45 -31.33
CA ASP A 258 -13.20 -25.12 -32.07
C ASP A 258 -13.28 -26.65 -31.95
N GLY A 259 -14.34 -27.19 -31.35
CA GLY A 259 -14.51 -28.61 -31.04
C GLY A 259 -13.60 -29.12 -29.93
N SER A 260 -12.86 -28.24 -29.24
CA SER A 260 -11.96 -28.65 -28.16
C SER A 260 -12.72 -29.01 -26.88
N LEU A 261 -12.07 -29.82 -26.05
CA LEU A 261 -12.55 -30.05 -24.70
C LEU A 261 -12.55 -28.74 -23.89
N ALA A 262 -11.55 -27.88 -24.06
CA ALA A 262 -11.46 -26.60 -23.35
C ALA A 262 -12.72 -25.75 -23.59
N PHE A 263 -13.15 -25.60 -24.85
CA PHE A 263 -14.39 -24.90 -25.17
C PHE A 263 -15.61 -25.52 -24.45
N SER A 264 -15.71 -26.85 -24.45
CA SER A 264 -16.80 -27.58 -23.78
C SER A 264 -16.80 -27.44 -22.24
N LEU A 265 -15.67 -27.05 -21.63
CA LEU A 265 -15.57 -26.82 -20.19
C LEU A 265 -15.99 -25.39 -19.79
N ILE A 266 -16.04 -24.46 -20.74
CA ILE A 266 -16.51 -23.09 -20.50
C ILE A 266 -18.00 -23.11 -20.22
N SER A 267 -18.36 -22.84 -18.96
CA SER A 267 -19.73 -22.90 -18.47
C SER A 267 -19.88 -22.02 -17.23
N THR A 268 -21.11 -21.72 -16.84
CA THR A 268 -21.39 -20.99 -15.60
C THR A 268 -20.76 -21.71 -14.40
N GLU A 269 -20.16 -20.95 -13.49
CA GLU A 269 -19.36 -21.41 -12.34
C GLU A 269 -18.06 -22.18 -12.69
N ALA A 270 -17.66 -22.23 -13.97
CA ALA A 270 -16.30 -22.68 -14.31
C ALA A 270 -15.26 -21.69 -13.79
N GLU A 271 -14.07 -22.19 -13.49
CA GLU A 271 -12.92 -21.39 -13.07
C GLU A 271 -12.02 -21.11 -14.28
N ILE A 272 -11.85 -19.83 -14.60
CA ILE A 272 -10.89 -19.33 -15.57
C ILE A 272 -9.62 -18.93 -14.81
N ILE A 273 -8.48 -19.48 -15.23
CA ILE A 273 -7.19 -19.19 -14.61
C ILE A 273 -6.38 -18.37 -15.61
N PHE A 274 -6.01 -17.16 -15.21
CA PHE A 274 -5.20 -16.25 -16.01
C PHE A 274 -4.16 -15.56 -15.12
N ASN A 275 -2.90 -15.57 -15.57
CA ASN A 275 -1.78 -14.94 -14.87
C ASN A 275 -1.66 -15.34 -13.37
N GLY A 276 -1.90 -16.62 -13.06
CA GLY A 276 -1.86 -17.15 -11.69
C GLY A 276 -3.04 -16.73 -10.80
N GLN A 277 -4.03 -16.02 -11.33
CA GLN A 277 -5.26 -15.64 -10.64
C GLN A 277 -6.46 -16.43 -11.18
N SER A 278 -7.38 -16.73 -10.28
CA SER A 278 -8.61 -17.47 -10.57
C SER A 278 -9.82 -16.55 -10.65
N PHE A 279 -10.66 -16.76 -11.65
CA PHE A 279 -11.90 -16.04 -11.92
C PHE A 279 -13.04 -17.03 -12.11
N ILE A 280 -14.19 -16.78 -11.50
CA ILE A 280 -15.36 -17.66 -11.60
C ILE A 280 -16.33 -17.07 -12.62
N VAL A 281 -16.70 -17.87 -13.63
CA VAL A 281 -17.68 -17.48 -14.65
C VAL A 281 -19.03 -17.25 -13.99
N LYS A 282 -19.58 -16.04 -14.14
CA LYS A 282 -20.91 -15.67 -13.65
C LYS A 282 -21.93 -15.61 -14.77
N ASP A 283 -21.52 -15.10 -15.92
CA ASP A 283 -22.33 -15.07 -17.13
C ASP A 283 -21.59 -15.80 -18.27
N CYS A 284 -22.34 -16.66 -18.96
CA CYS A 284 -21.87 -17.40 -20.13
C CYS A 284 -23.01 -17.42 -21.13
N GLU A 285 -22.90 -16.61 -22.18
CA GLU A 285 -23.95 -16.34 -23.15
C GLU A 285 -23.59 -16.94 -24.51
N PRO A 286 -24.23 -18.05 -24.92
CA PRO A 286 -24.02 -18.62 -26.25
C PRO A 286 -24.64 -17.74 -27.34
N ASP A 287 -23.89 -17.51 -28.42
CA ASP A 287 -24.34 -16.83 -29.63
C ASP A 287 -24.10 -17.71 -30.85
N TYR A 288 -25.12 -17.81 -31.72
CA TYR A 288 -25.17 -18.65 -32.91
C TYR A 288 -25.33 -17.77 -34.15
N THR A 289 -24.28 -17.02 -34.47
CA THR A 289 -24.29 -16.07 -35.59
C THR A 289 -23.28 -16.48 -36.68
N GLY A 290 -23.66 -16.35 -37.95
CA GLY A 290 -22.72 -16.54 -39.08
C GLY A 290 -22.21 -17.96 -39.30
N GLY A 291 -22.84 -18.99 -38.71
CA GLY A 291 -22.45 -20.39 -38.87
C GLY A 291 -21.31 -20.86 -37.95
N VAL A 292 -20.88 -20.01 -37.01
CA VAL A 292 -19.91 -20.34 -35.96
C VAL A 292 -20.58 -20.14 -34.60
N ALA A 293 -20.55 -21.14 -33.73
CA ALA A 293 -21.03 -20.98 -32.37
C ALA A 293 -19.96 -20.25 -31.54
N THR A 294 -20.38 -19.30 -30.71
CA THR A 294 -19.51 -18.57 -29.80
C THR A 294 -20.12 -18.50 -28.41
N VAL A 295 -19.31 -18.24 -27.39
CA VAL A 295 -19.77 -17.94 -26.03
C VAL A 295 -19.12 -16.64 -25.57
N GLN A 296 -19.94 -15.71 -25.07
CA GLN A 296 -19.47 -14.52 -24.37
C GLN A 296 -19.41 -14.83 -22.89
N VAL A 297 -18.26 -14.60 -22.27
CA VAL A 297 -17.96 -14.99 -20.90
C VAL A 297 -17.64 -13.77 -20.08
N THR A 298 -18.29 -13.64 -18.92
CA THR A 298 -17.94 -12.68 -17.87
C THR A 298 -17.60 -13.46 -16.60
N ALA A 299 -16.36 -13.31 -16.14
CA ALA A 299 -15.86 -14.01 -14.96
C ALA A 299 -15.32 -13.03 -13.92
N THR A 300 -15.84 -13.12 -12.70
CA THR A 300 -15.42 -12.27 -11.57
C THR A 300 -14.28 -12.95 -10.81
N HIS A 301 -13.31 -12.19 -10.32
CA HIS A 301 -12.19 -12.75 -9.55
C HIS A 301 -12.71 -13.56 -8.35
N ILE A 302 -12.05 -14.69 -8.03
CA ILE A 302 -12.51 -15.66 -7.03
C ILE A 302 -12.73 -15.06 -5.64
N TYR A 303 -12.07 -13.94 -5.34
CA TYR A 303 -12.27 -13.24 -4.08
C TYR A 303 -13.73 -12.84 -3.81
N ASN A 304 -14.52 -12.58 -4.86
CA ASN A 304 -15.93 -12.24 -4.72
C ASN A 304 -16.79 -13.39 -4.16
N GLU A 305 -16.28 -14.63 -4.19
CA GLU A 305 -16.91 -15.77 -3.51
C GLU A 305 -16.88 -15.64 -1.98
N ILE A 306 -16.15 -14.66 -1.42
CA ILE A 306 -16.21 -14.32 0.00
C ILE A 306 -17.62 -13.90 0.43
N SER A 307 -18.44 -13.44 -0.52
CA SER A 307 -19.87 -13.18 -0.35
C SER A 307 -20.67 -14.41 0.10
N ARG A 308 -20.12 -15.63 -0.02
CA ARG A 308 -20.74 -16.86 0.46
C ARG A 308 -20.35 -17.21 1.91
N ILE A 309 -19.33 -16.57 2.46
CA ILE A 309 -18.98 -16.73 3.88
C ILE A 309 -20.06 -16.04 4.72
N ARG A 310 -20.47 -16.68 5.82
CA ARG A 310 -21.48 -16.18 6.75
C ARG A 310 -20.93 -16.26 8.16
N GLN A 311 -20.92 -15.13 8.87
CA GLN A 311 -20.66 -15.09 10.30
C GLN A 311 -21.99 -14.81 11.01
N TYR A 312 -22.54 -15.82 11.69
CA TYR A 312 -23.82 -15.70 12.40
C TYR A 312 -23.68 -15.15 13.82
N SER A 313 -22.50 -15.25 14.41
CA SER A 313 -22.22 -14.70 15.73
C SER A 313 -22.12 -13.18 15.66
N ILE A 314 -22.47 -12.51 16.77
CA ILE A 314 -22.36 -11.05 16.93
C ILE A 314 -21.47 -10.76 18.12
N LYS A 315 -20.52 -9.86 17.96
CA LYS A 315 -19.84 -9.19 19.08
C LYS A 315 -20.63 -7.94 19.45
N SER A 316 -21.54 -8.09 20.41
CA SER A 316 -22.48 -7.04 20.78
C SER A 316 -21.83 -5.83 21.46
N GLY A 317 -22.38 -4.65 21.21
CA GLY A 317 -21.93 -3.38 21.76
C GLY A 317 -20.85 -2.70 20.91
N THR A 318 -20.45 -1.50 21.34
CA THR A 318 -19.41 -0.71 20.68
C THR A 318 -18.04 -1.07 21.24
N LEU A 319 -17.23 -1.76 20.44
CA LEU A 319 -15.91 -2.26 20.84
C LEU A 319 -14.84 -1.77 19.87
N THR A 320 -13.61 -1.70 20.35
CA THR A 320 -12.45 -1.21 19.59
C THR A 320 -11.72 -2.37 18.92
N TYR A 321 -11.63 -2.33 17.60
CA TYR A 321 -11.04 -3.38 16.76
C TYR A 321 -9.90 -2.84 15.89
N SER A 322 -8.92 -3.70 15.62
CA SER A 322 -8.04 -3.56 14.46
C SER A 322 -8.65 -4.24 13.22
N VAL A 323 -8.11 -3.95 12.03
CA VAL A 323 -8.46 -4.66 10.79
C VAL A 323 -8.27 -6.18 10.95
N GLN A 324 -7.19 -6.60 11.62
CA GLN A 324 -6.90 -8.00 11.92
C GLN A 324 -7.99 -8.66 12.78
N ASP A 325 -8.49 -7.95 13.80
CA ASP A 325 -9.55 -8.46 14.68
C ASP A 325 -10.88 -8.69 13.95
N VAL A 326 -11.15 -7.86 12.94
CA VAL A 326 -12.32 -8.02 12.06
C VAL A 326 -12.13 -9.22 11.15
N LEU A 327 -11.01 -9.31 10.42
CA LEU A 327 -10.76 -10.41 9.47
C LEU A 327 -10.71 -11.78 10.17
N SER A 328 -10.00 -11.89 11.29
CA SER A 328 -9.90 -13.13 12.08
C SER A 328 -11.27 -13.64 12.53
N PHE A 329 -12.17 -12.74 12.94
CA PHE A 329 -13.51 -13.10 13.39
C PHE A 329 -14.35 -13.78 12.30
N TYR A 330 -14.11 -13.46 11.03
CA TYR A 330 -14.84 -14.08 9.91
C TYR A 330 -14.10 -15.26 9.30
N LEU A 331 -12.76 -15.22 9.27
CA LEU A 331 -11.97 -16.10 8.40
C LEU A 331 -11.16 -17.16 9.16
N ASP A 332 -10.88 -17.00 10.47
CA ASP A 332 -10.11 -18.00 11.23
C ASP A 332 -10.98 -19.20 11.68
N ASN A 333 -12.30 -19.01 11.78
CA ASN A 333 -13.20 -20.11 12.10
C ASN A 333 -13.51 -20.94 10.86
N ASN A 334 -12.93 -22.14 10.78
CA ASN A 334 -13.13 -23.07 9.67
C ASN A 334 -14.59 -23.51 9.46
N SER A 335 -15.46 -23.41 10.47
CA SER A 335 -16.90 -23.73 10.31
C SER A 335 -17.67 -22.66 9.54
N ASP A 336 -17.27 -21.40 9.68
CA ASP A 336 -17.84 -20.26 8.96
C ASP A 336 -17.15 -20.07 7.60
N ASN A 337 -15.83 -20.31 7.55
CA ASN A 337 -14.97 -20.19 6.38
C ASN A 337 -14.83 -21.51 5.59
N SER A 338 -15.95 -22.07 5.14
CA SER A 338 -15.96 -23.33 4.39
C SER A 338 -15.22 -23.31 3.04
N LEU A 339 -14.94 -22.11 2.50
CA LEU A 339 -14.30 -21.94 1.20
C LEU A 339 -12.77 -21.76 1.28
N GLY A 340 -12.20 -21.73 2.49
CA GLY A 340 -10.75 -21.66 2.70
C GLY A 340 -10.13 -20.31 2.36
N PHE A 341 -10.86 -19.22 2.61
CA PHE A 341 -10.31 -17.87 2.50
C PHE A 341 -9.22 -17.63 3.55
N THR A 342 -8.20 -16.89 3.18
CA THR A 342 -7.16 -16.42 4.11
C THR A 342 -7.02 -14.93 3.97
N TYR A 343 -6.24 -14.28 4.83
CA TYR A 343 -6.08 -12.83 4.76
C TYR A 343 -4.71 -12.39 5.26
N LYS A 344 -4.32 -11.18 4.84
CA LYS A 344 -3.08 -10.50 5.24
C LYS A 344 -3.35 -9.00 5.34
N VAL A 345 -2.79 -8.38 6.37
CA VAL A 345 -2.87 -6.94 6.60
C VAL A 345 -1.51 -6.32 6.37
N TYR A 346 -1.47 -5.26 5.56
CA TYR A 346 -0.25 -4.60 5.13
C TYR A 346 -0.28 -3.12 5.51
N GLY A 347 0.74 -2.70 6.25
CA GLY A 347 0.81 -1.35 6.82
C GLY A 347 0.20 -1.29 8.22
N ASP A 348 0.28 -0.10 8.82
CA ASP A 348 -0.20 0.16 10.18
C ASP A 348 -1.56 0.86 10.14
N PHE A 349 -2.54 0.25 10.81
CA PHE A 349 -3.90 0.76 10.88
C PHE A 349 -4.24 1.14 12.31
N ASP A 350 -4.77 2.35 12.50
CA ASP A 350 -5.38 2.74 13.76
C ASP A 350 -6.53 1.80 14.13
N LYS A 351 -6.78 1.61 15.42
CA LYS A 351 -7.97 0.88 15.85
C LYS A 351 -9.22 1.76 15.71
N LYS A 352 -10.35 1.14 15.35
CA LYS A 352 -11.64 1.82 15.17
C LYS A 352 -12.72 1.15 16.01
N GLN A 353 -13.70 1.94 16.42
CA GLN A 353 -14.86 1.44 17.14
C GLN A 353 -15.91 0.95 16.15
N ILE A 354 -16.41 -0.26 16.37
CA ILE A 354 -17.48 -0.87 15.57
C ILE A 354 -18.55 -1.35 16.54
N THR A 355 -19.81 -1.06 16.22
CA THR A 355 -20.97 -1.54 16.96
C THR A 355 -21.49 -2.83 16.33
N ASP A 356 -21.74 -3.84 17.17
CA ASP A 356 -22.40 -5.10 16.78
C ASP A 356 -21.73 -5.79 15.57
N LEU A 357 -20.42 -6.06 15.67
CA LEU A 357 -19.66 -6.73 14.60
C LEU A 357 -20.15 -8.18 14.42
N GLY A 358 -20.67 -8.52 13.24
CA GLY A 358 -21.10 -9.88 12.89
C GLY A 358 -22.51 -9.96 12.27
N ASN A 359 -23.08 -11.17 12.28
CA ASN A 359 -24.41 -11.50 11.71
C ASN A 359 -24.62 -11.02 10.26
N ASN A 360 -23.60 -11.17 9.43
CA ASN A 360 -23.62 -10.73 8.03
C ASN A 360 -22.65 -11.57 7.17
N SER A 361 -22.49 -11.18 5.90
CA SER A 361 -21.62 -11.88 4.95
C SER A 361 -20.16 -11.42 5.01
N GLY A 362 -19.26 -12.21 4.42
CA GLY A 362 -17.89 -11.78 4.20
C GLY A 362 -17.76 -10.53 3.31
N SER A 363 -18.72 -10.27 2.41
CA SER A 363 -18.76 -9.01 1.63
C SER A 363 -19.15 -7.82 2.50
N ASP A 364 -20.08 -8.02 3.44
CA ASP A 364 -20.45 -6.98 4.41
C ASP A 364 -19.28 -6.67 5.35
N MET A 365 -18.51 -7.68 5.75
CA MET A 365 -17.26 -7.48 6.49
C MET A 365 -16.27 -6.59 5.73
N LEU A 366 -16.02 -6.85 4.45
CA LEU A 366 -15.14 -6.00 3.63
C LEU A 366 -15.67 -4.57 3.53
N SER A 367 -16.98 -4.41 3.33
CA SER A 367 -17.64 -3.10 3.29
C SER A 367 -17.52 -2.37 4.63
N GLN A 368 -17.62 -3.09 5.75
CA GLN A 368 -17.47 -2.53 7.10
C GLN A 368 -16.02 -2.09 7.36
N ILE A 369 -15.03 -2.85 6.90
CA ILE A 369 -13.62 -2.43 6.92
C ILE A 369 -13.45 -1.13 6.13
N LEU A 370 -13.96 -1.05 4.90
CA LEU A 370 -13.87 0.17 4.09
C LEU A 370 -14.62 1.35 4.71
N SER A 371 -15.73 1.12 5.40
CA SER A 371 -16.45 2.19 6.11
C SER A 371 -15.70 2.70 7.34
N SER A 372 -15.01 1.82 8.07
CA SER A 372 -14.27 2.17 9.29
C SER A 372 -12.88 2.73 9.00
N TRP A 373 -12.26 2.25 7.91
CA TRP A 373 -10.96 2.66 7.39
C TRP A 373 -11.11 3.05 5.91
N SER A 374 -11.63 4.26 5.66
CA SER A 374 -11.95 4.76 4.32
C SER A 374 -10.77 4.83 3.35
N THR A 375 -9.54 4.87 3.86
CA THR A 375 -8.30 4.87 3.06
C THR A 375 -7.76 3.47 2.78
N ALA A 376 -8.38 2.42 3.34
CA ALA A 376 -7.96 1.04 3.13
C ALA A 376 -8.17 0.61 1.67
N VAL A 377 -7.23 -0.20 1.18
CA VAL A 377 -7.32 -0.83 -0.14
C VAL A 377 -7.45 -2.33 0.06
N ILE A 378 -8.46 -2.93 -0.55
CA ILE A 378 -8.63 -4.37 -0.63
C ILE A 378 -8.10 -4.82 -1.99
N PHE A 379 -7.07 -5.65 -1.97
CA PHE A 379 -6.50 -6.24 -3.18
C PHE A 379 -6.20 -7.72 -2.94
N PRO A 380 -6.92 -8.64 -3.60
CA PRO A 380 -6.80 -10.07 -3.34
C PRO A 380 -5.68 -10.71 -4.16
N ASN A 381 -5.15 -11.83 -3.64
CA ASN A 381 -4.42 -12.82 -4.42
C ASN A 381 -5.17 -14.15 -4.29
N ASN A 382 -5.93 -14.53 -5.32
CA ASN A 382 -6.88 -15.63 -5.24
C ASN A 382 -7.79 -15.52 -4.00
N LYS A 383 -7.80 -16.53 -3.14
CA LYS A 383 -8.57 -16.57 -1.88
C LYS A 383 -7.86 -15.91 -0.69
N CYS A 384 -6.69 -15.30 -0.89
CA CYS A 384 -6.01 -14.52 0.13
C CYS A 384 -6.44 -13.05 0.00
N ILE A 385 -7.20 -12.56 0.97
CA ILE A 385 -7.64 -11.17 1.03
C ILE A 385 -6.50 -10.30 1.58
N GLY A 386 -5.94 -9.44 0.74
CA GLY A 386 -5.00 -8.42 1.18
C GLY A 386 -5.72 -7.13 1.54
N VAL A 387 -5.48 -6.60 2.74
CA VAL A 387 -5.94 -5.27 3.18
C VAL A 387 -4.73 -4.38 3.42
N TYR A 388 -4.67 -3.25 2.73
CA TYR A 388 -3.50 -2.39 2.66
C TYR A 388 -3.82 -0.97 3.11
N THR A 389 -2.92 -0.33 3.85
CA THR A 389 -2.91 1.13 3.89
C THR A 389 -2.51 1.69 2.52
N THR A 390 -2.86 2.94 2.23
CA THR A 390 -2.50 3.59 0.97
C THR A 390 -0.98 3.57 0.72
N ASP A 391 -0.16 3.82 1.73
CA ASP A 391 1.31 3.81 1.61
C ASP A 391 1.89 2.41 1.41
N ALA A 392 1.24 1.39 1.98
CA ALA A 392 1.63 0.00 1.77
C ALA A 392 1.28 -0.47 0.36
N PHE A 393 0.14 -0.03 -0.16
CA PHE A 393 -0.34 -0.37 -1.50
C PHE A 393 0.42 0.36 -2.60
N THR A 394 0.71 1.64 -2.41
CA THR A 394 1.28 2.47 -3.47
C THR A 394 2.80 2.29 -3.60
N LYS A 395 3.27 2.16 -4.85
CA LYS A 395 4.71 2.02 -5.16
C LYS A 395 5.10 2.72 -6.45
N ASN A 396 6.24 3.40 -6.42
CA ASN A 396 6.80 4.08 -7.57
C ASN A 396 7.84 3.20 -8.28
N PHE A 397 7.56 2.79 -9.53
CA PHE A 397 8.50 2.04 -10.39
C PHE A 397 9.17 2.92 -11.45
N GLY A 398 9.04 4.25 -11.34
CA GLY A 398 9.58 5.20 -12.30
C GLY A 398 8.71 5.39 -13.57
N GLY A 399 7.48 4.85 -13.58
CA GLY A 399 6.55 4.99 -14.68
C GLY A 399 6.15 6.45 -14.95
N ARG A 400 5.95 6.77 -16.23
CA ARG A 400 5.59 8.13 -16.68
C ARG A 400 4.47 8.08 -17.70
N ILE A 401 3.60 9.08 -17.65
CA ILE A 401 2.56 9.36 -18.64
C ILE A 401 2.76 10.80 -19.08
N ASP A 402 3.12 10.96 -20.34
CA ASP A 402 3.32 12.25 -20.98
C ASP A 402 2.24 12.43 -22.06
N TYR A 403 1.43 13.48 -21.93
CA TYR A 403 0.41 13.80 -22.93
C TYR A 403 1.01 13.98 -24.33
N ALA A 404 0.40 13.34 -25.33
CA ALA A 404 0.83 13.31 -26.74
C ALA A 404 2.15 12.56 -27.02
N ASN A 405 2.69 11.82 -26.05
CA ASN A 405 3.82 10.91 -26.26
C ASN A 405 3.37 9.45 -26.12
N ASN A 406 3.01 9.03 -24.90
CA ASN A 406 2.57 7.66 -24.59
C ASN A 406 1.13 7.61 -24.05
N SER A 407 0.40 8.71 -24.15
CA SER A 407 -1.03 8.78 -23.90
C SER A 407 -1.70 9.51 -25.05
N MET A 408 -2.78 8.94 -25.56
CA MET A 408 -3.55 9.54 -26.64
C MET A 408 -4.55 10.54 -26.09
N GLU A 409 -5.16 10.21 -24.95
CA GLU A 409 -6.14 11.05 -24.28
C GLU A 409 -5.87 11.09 -22.78
N ILE A 410 -6.01 12.27 -22.18
CA ILE A 410 -6.06 12.44 -20.73
C ILE A 410 -7.28 13.30 -20.41
N LYS A 411 -8.25 12.73 -19.69
CA LYS A 411 -9.42 13.44 -19.16
C LYS A 411 -9.17 13.76 -17.71
N MET A 412 -9.42 15.01 -17.33
CA MET A 412 -9.41 15.43 -15.93
C MET A 412 -10.81 15.91 -15.57
N THR A 413 -11.42 15.26 -14.58
CA THR A 413 -12.76 15.63 -14.10
C THR A 413 -12.63 16.21 -12.71
N VAL A 414 -13.12 17.44 -12.52
CA VAL A 414 -13.18 18.07 -11.20
C VAL A 414 -14.59 17.87 -10.65
N ASP A 415 -14.69 17.19 -9.50
CA ASP A 415 -15.93 16.94 -8.79
C ASP A 415 -15.97 17.74 -7.47
N SER A 416 -16.94 18.64 -7.36
CA SER A 416 -17.20 19.46 -6.17
C SER A 416 -18.37 18.98 -5.34
N THR A 417 -18.99 17.85 -5.68
CA THR A 417 -20.19 17.33 -5.01
C THR A 417 -19.94 17.05 -3.53
N ASN A 418 -18.74 16.54 -3.21
CA ASN A 418 -18.39 16.10 -1.86
C ASN A 418 -17.67 17.17 -1.02
N ILE A 419 -17.69 18.44 -1.45
CA ILE A 419 -17.10 19.52 -0.64
C ILE A 419 -17.92 19.64 0.65
N VAL A 420 -17.24 19.46 1.78
CA VAL A 420 -17.75 19.71 3.12
C VAL A 420 -16.72 20.55 3.84
N ASN A 421 -17.00 21.83 4.02
CA ASN A 421 -16.06 22.78 4.64
C ASN A 421 -16.61 23.40 5.92
N ARG A 422 -17.79 22.97 6.35
CA ARG A 422 -18.37 23.33 7.64
C ARG A 422 -19.23 22.20 8.20
N VAL A 423 -19.08 21.91 9.49
CA VAL A 423 -19.90 20.94 10.23
C VAL A 423 -20.31 21.50 11.58
N LYS A 424 -21.43 21.03 12.11
CA LYS A 424 -21.84 21.31 13.49
C LYS A 424 -21.34 20.19 14.40
N CYS A 425 -20.77 20.54 15.54
CA CYS A 425 -20.18 19.60 16.48
C CYS A 425 -21.04 19.49 17.74
N ILE A 426 -21.35 18.26 18.15
CA ILE A 426 -22.15 17.93 19.34
C ILE A 426 -21.33 16.98 20.22
N GLY A 427 -20.99 17.42 21.43
CA GLY A 427 -20.22 16.62 22.38
C GLY A 427 -21.09 15.71 23.25
N ALA A 428 -20.47 15.14 24.28
CA ALA A 428 -21.14 14.29 25.23
C ALA A 428 -22.30 14.98 25.96
N GLU A 429 -23.39 14.26 26.12
CA GLU A 429 -24.49 14.61 27.03
C GLU A 429 -24.04 14.45 28.49
N LYS A 430 -24.50 15.34 29.36
CA LYS A 430 -24.35 15.22 30.81
C LYS A 430 -25.46 14.33 31.34
N ASP A 431 -25.06 13.30 32.09
CA ASP A 431 -26.01 12.44 32.80
C ASP A 431 -26.70 13.27 33.90
N THR A 432 -27.98 13.56 33.73
CA THR A 432 -28.81 14.20 34.75
C THR A 432 -29.40 13.12 35.63
N THR A 433 -28.59 12.54 36.53
CA THR A 433 -29.12 11.73 37.63
C THR A 433 -29.79 12.66 38.64
N ASP A 434 -31.02 13.07 38.38
CA ASP A 434 -31.93 13.52 39.42
C ASP A 434 -32.99 12.43 39.66
N ASP A 435 -32.82 11.74 40.78
CA ASP A 435 -33.71 10.72 41.32
C ASP A 435 -34.97 11.40 41.91
N SER A 436 -35.65 12.21 41.09
CA SER A 436 -36.91 12.85 41.47
C SER A 436 -37.91 12.75 40.33
N SER A 437 -38.93 11.94 40.59
CA SER A 437 -40.13 11.82 39.80
C SER A 437 -40.83 13.17 39.65
N ASP A 438 -40.59 13.89 38.55
CA ASP A 438 -41.60 14.80 38.03
C ASP A 438 -41.51 14.92 36.50
N THR A 439 -42.66 14.76 35.86
CA THR A 439 -42.79 14.63 34.41
C THR A 439 -42.93 16.02 33.78
N ALA A 440 -41.83 16.65 33.36
CA ALA A 440 -41.86 17.75 32.37
C ALA A 440 -40.43 18.18 31.93
N ASN A 441 -40.10 17.92 30.67
CA ASN A 441 -38.95 18.46 29.93
C ASN A 441 -37.56 18.21 30.52
N ASP A 442 -37.04 16.99 30.35
CA ASP A 442 -35.59 16.77 30.40
C ASP A 442 -34.93 17.62 29.31
N THR A 443 -34.36 18.76 29.70
CA THR A 443 -33.46 19.52 28.82
C THR A 443 -32.14 18.77 28.77
N VAL A 444 -31.89 18.09 27.65
CA VAL A 444 -30.58 17.52 27.34
C VAL A 444 -29.52 18.61 27.48
N THR A 445 -28.57 18.43 28.39
CA THR A 445 -27.46 19.37 28.61
C THR A 445 -26.15 18.72 28.22
N TYR A 446 -25.28 19.46 27.52
CA TYR A 446 -24.01 18.95 27.02
C TYR A 446 -22.82 19.43 27.86
N TYR A 447 -21.67 18.76 27.75
CA TYR A 447 -20.41 19.21 28.33
C TYR A 447 -19.93 20.56 27.77
N PHE A 448 -20.28 20.87 26.52
CA PHE A 448 -20.13 22.17 25.89
C PHE A 448 -21.30 22.44 24.94
N ASP A 449 -21.62 23.71 24.70
CA ASP A 449 -22.66 24.09 23.74
C ASP A 449 -22.27 23.68 22.31
N PRO A 450 -23.18 23.09 21.52
CA PRO A 450 -22.89 22.75 20.12
C PRO A 450 -22.38 23.95 19.33
N PHE A 451 -21.30 23.75 18.57
CA PHE A 451 -20.61 24.82 17.84
C PHE A 451 -20.28 24.39 16.41
N PHE A 452 -20.02 25.36 15.53
CA PHE A 452 -19.59 25.07 14.15
C PHE A 452 -18.07 25.06 14.04
N VAL A 453 -17.56 24.12 13.24
CA VAL A 453 -16.17 24.07 12.78
C VAL A 453 -16.18 24.24 11.28
N GLN A 454 -15.27 25.05 10.75
CA GLN A 454 -15.16 25.31 9.31
C GLN A 454 -13.71 25.52 8.88
N ASP A 455 -13.45 25.30 7.60
CA ASP A 455 -12.22 25.68 6.92
C ASP A 455 -12.42 27.04 6.23
N ASP A 456 -11.82 28.09 6.78
CA ASP A 456 -12.04 29.47 6.33
C ASP A 456 -11.50 29.73 4.91
N ASP A 457 -10.39 29.09 4.53
CA ASP A 457 -9.78 29.25 3.21
C ASP A 457 -10.63 28.57 2.12
N SER A 458 -11.18 27.40 2.43
CA SER A 458 -12.16 26.72 1.60
C SER A 458 -13.45 27.51 1.48
N VAL A 459 -14.03 27.99 2.60
CA VAL A 459 -15.26 28.80 2.59
C VAL A 459 -15.09 30.07 1.76
N LYS A 460 -13.91 30.70 1.84
CA LYS A 460 -13.58 31.88 1.02
C LYS A 460 -13.54 31.56 -0.49
N THR A 461 -13.14 30.35 -0.84
CA THR A 461 -12.95 29.92 -2.23
C THR A 461 -14.25 29.38 -2.85
N TRP A 462 -14.98 28.55 -2.09
CA TRP A 462 -16.10 27.75 -2.58
C TRP A 462 -17.46 28.17 -1.99
N GLY A 463 -17.48 29.02 -0.97
CA GLY A 463 -18.68 29.31 -0.19
C GLY A 463 -18.92 28.26 0.91
N VAL A 464 -19.98 28.42 1.70
CA VAL A 464 -20.28 27.49 2.79
C VAL A 464 -20.95 26.23 2.25
N HIS A 465 -20.31 25.08 2.49
CA HIS A 465 -20.82 23.75 2.22
C HIS A 465 -20.94 22.97 3.53
N LEU A 466 -22.18 22.85 4.00
CA LEU A 466 -22.49 22.23 5.28
C LEU A 466 -22.56 20.70 5.11
N GLY A 467 -21.81 19.97 5.95
CA GLY A 467 -21.91 18.52 6.08
C GLY A 467 -22.83 18.08 7.21
N GLU A 468 -22.91 16.77 7.41
CA GLU A 468 -23.61 16.16 8.54
C GLU A 468 -23.04 16.61 9.89
N ASP A 469 -23.89 16.58 10.92
CA ASP A 469 -23.49 16.91 12.29
C ASP A 469 -22.48 15.86 12.80
N VAL A 470 -21.35 16.32 13.35
CA VAL A 470 -20.36 15.46 14.00
C VAL A 470 -20.76 15.34 15.47
N SER A 471 -21.35 14.21 15.83
CA SER A 471 -21.77 13.89 17.20
C SER A 471 -20.91 12.77 17.79
N ASP A 472 -20.29 13.01 18.95
CA ASP A 472 -19.41 12.02 19.57
C ASP A 472 -19.30 12.21 21.09
N ASP A 473 -19.87 11.24 21.83
CA ASP A 473 -19.97 11.24 23.29
C ASP A 473 -18.63 11.06 24.03
N ARG A 474 -17.54 10.83 23.29
CA ARG A 474 -16.20 10.73 23.88
C ARG A 474 -15.64 12.10 24.24
N PHE A 475 -16.09 13.16 23.56
CA PHE A 475 -15.54 14.51 23.74
C PHE A 475 -16.32 15.31 24.78
N LYS A 476 -15.60 15.75 25.82
CA LYS A 476 -16.12 16.63 26.89
C LYS A 476 -15.51 18.03 26.86
N ASP A 477 -14.60 18.28 25.92
CA ASP A 477 -13.93 19.57 25.71
C ASP A 477 -14.00 20.01 24.24
N VAL A 478 -14.11 21.34 24.05
CA VAL A 478 -14.31 21.98 22.74
C VAL A 478 -13.10 21.79 21.82
N ASP A 479 -11.87 21.87 22.36
CA ASP A 479 -10.65 21.85 21.54
C ASP A 479 -10.41 20.47 20.92
N SER A 480 -10.61 19.40 21.68
CA SER A 480 -10.49 18.03 21.17
C SER A 480 -11.58 17.72 20.15
N MET A 481 -12.82 18.16 20.40
CA MET A 481 -13.91 18.02 19.43
C MET A 481 -13.62 18.81 18.14
N LYS A 482 -13.08 20.02 18.25
CA LYS A 482 -12.69 20.84 17.10
C LYS A 482 -11.59 20.17 16.29
N ALA A 483 -10.55 19.67 16.94
CA ALA A 483 -9.46 18.96 16.26
C ALA A 483 -9.99 17.73 15.50
N TYR A 484 -10.88 16.95 16.12
CA TYR A 484 -11.53 15.81 15.49
C TYR A 484 -12.41 16.22 14.30
N ALA A 485 -13.29 17.20 14.48
CA ALA A 485 -14.18 17.68 13.42
C ALA A 485 -13.45 18.23 12.20
N LEU A 486 -12.30 18.89 12.38
CA LEU A 486 -11.45 19.32 11.27
C LEU A 486 -10.95 18.14 10.42
N THR A 487 -10.71 16.97 11.01
CA THR A 487 -10.32 15.76 10.26
C THR A 487 -11.45 15.16 9.43
N GLN A 488 -12.70 15.56 9.70
CA GLN A 488 -13.88 15.07 8.99
C GLN A 488 -14.26 15.97 7.80
N LEU A 489 -13.62 17.14 7.64
CA LEU A 489 -13.89 18.04 6.52
C LEU A 489 -13.26 17.53 5.23
N THR A 490 -13.94 17.78 4.10
CA THR A 490 -13.41 17.62 2.74
C THR A 490 -13.44 19.00 2.08
N PRO A 491 -12.45 19.87 2.39
CA PRO A 491 -12.52 21.29 2.05
C PRO A 491 -12.28 21.59 0.57
N GLU A 492 -11.87 20.61 -0.24
CA GLU A 492 -11.52 20.80 -1.64
C GLU A 492 -12.26 19.83 -2.56
N PRO A 493 -12.56 20.24 -3.82
CA PRO A 493 -13.03 19.30 -4.83
C PRO A 493 -11.96 18.24 -5.15
N SER A 494 -12.41 17.06 -5.54
CA SER A 494 -11.54 15.98 -6.03
C SER A 494 -11.35 16.08 -7.54
N ILE A 495 -10.16 15.72 -8.03
CA ILE A 495 -9.84 15.60 -9.45
C ILE A 495 -9.62 14.14 -9.77
N SER A 496 -10.47 13.54 -10.62
CA SER A 496 -10.15 12.25 -11.24
C SER A 496 -9.35 12.46 -12.52
N ILE A 497 -8.44 11.53 -12.82
CA ILE A 497 -7.66 11.53 -14.06
C ILE A 497 -7.83 10.18 -14.73
N ASP A 498 -8.38 10.20 -15.95
CA ASP A 498 -8.54 9.04 -16.81
C ASP A 498 -7.58 9.18 -18.00
N VAL A 499 -6.83 8.12 -18.31
CA VAL A 499 -5.82 8.13 -19.37
C VAL A 499 -6.06 6.96 -20.31
N THR A 500 -6.20 7.26 -21.60
CA THR A 500 -6.10 6.25 -22.65
C THR A 500 -4.63 6.10 -23.03
N TYR A 501 -4.03 5.03 -22.52
CA TYR A 501 -2.61 4.74 -22.59
C TYR A 501 -2.29 3.83 -23.78
N SER A 502 -1.37 4.27 -24.63
CA SER A 502 -1.06 3.58 -25.90
C SER A 502 -0.12 2.38 -25.75
N GLY A 503 0.39 2.11 -24.54
CA GLY A 503 1.16 0.91 -24.26
C GLY A 503 0.24 -0.25 -23.87
N ASN A 504 0.71 -1.47 -24.11
CA ASN A 504 0.01 -2.71 -23.74
C ASN A 504 0.83 -3.54 -22.74
N GLU A 505 1.74 -2.92 -22.00
CA GLU A 505 2.33 -3.60 -20.86
C GLU A 505 1.30 -3.80 -19.75
N MET A 506 1.42 -4.93 -19.02
CA MET A 506 0.53 -5.24 -17.92
C MET A 506 0.49 -4.08 -16.90
N PRO A 507 -0.70 -3.51 -16.62
CA PRO A 507 -0.86 -2.52 -15.56
C PRO A 507 -0.58 -3.12 -14.19
N ILE A 508 -0.01 -2.31 -13.29
CA ILE A 508 0.23 -2.71 -11.91
C ILE A 508 -0.69 -1.85 -11.03
N ALA A 509 -1.62 -2.49 -10.33
CA ALA A 509 -2.48 -1.83 -9.37
C ALA A 509 -1.64 -1.14 -8.28
N GLY A 510 -1.97 0.12 -7.94
CA GLY A 510 -1.21 0.92 -6.97
C GLY A 510 0.11 1.48 -7.49
N GLU A 511 0.50 1.25 -8.75
CA GLU A 511 1.68 1.88 -9.33
C GLU A 511 1.52 3.41 -9.35
N GLN A 512 2.48 4.11 -8.76
CA GLN A 512 2.62 5.54 -8.90
C GLN A 512 3.28 5.89 -10.23
N LYS A 513 2.56 6.64 -11.05
CA LYS A 513 3.06 7.19 -12.31
C LYS A 513 3.14 8.71 -12.22
N ARG A 514 4.18 9.28 -12.83
CA ARG A 514 4.26 10.72 -13.04
C ARG A 514 3.43 11.09 -14.27
N VAL A 515 2.35 11.84 -14.09
CA VAL A 515 1.53 12.37 -15.18
C VAL A 515 1.97 13.80 -15.48
N GLU A 516 2.27 14.08 -16.75
CA GLU A 516 2.61 15.41 -17.26
C GLU A 516 1.72 15.80 -18.44
N ILE A 517 1.04 16.94 -18.31
CA ILE A 517 0.26 17.59 -19.37
C ILE A 517 0.90 18.93 -19.66
N LYS A 518 1.83 18.96 -20.62
CA LYS A 518 2.62 20.16 -20.97
C LYS A 518 1.74 21.36 -21.30
N ASN A 519 0.67 21.15 -22.07
CA ASN A 519 -0.25 22.21 -22.47
C ASN A 519 -1.01 22.84 -21.29
N ALA A 520 -1.20 22.09 -20.21
CA ALA A 520 -1.87 22.54 -18.98
C ALA A 520 -0.88 22.93 -17.86
N ASN A 521 0.44 22.86 -18.11
CA ASN A 521 1.49 22.96 -17.09
C ASN A 521 1.21 22.11 -15.84
N PHE A 522 0.62 20.94 -16.04
CA PHE A 522 0.28 20.03 -14.96
C PHE A 522 1.32 18.93 -14.85
N VAL A 523 1.86 18.73 -13.64
CA VAL A 523 2.77 17.64 -13.31
C VAL A 523 2.39 17.13 -11.92
N SER A 524 2.04 15.86 -11.80
CA SER A 524 1.79 15.23 -10.50
C SER A 524 2.17 13.75 -10.52
N PHE A 525 2.40 13.19 -9.33
CA PHE A 525 2.46 11.75 -9.13
C PHE A 525 1.07 11.27 -8.72
N VAL A 526 0.57 10.27 -9.40
CA VAL A 526 -0.75 9.66 -9.14
C VAL A 526 -0.65 8.15 -9.16
N SER A 527 -1.46 7.51 -8.33
CA SER A 527 -1.50 6.05 -8.19
C SER A 527 -2.57 5.46 -9.11
N VAL A 528 -2.27 4.35 -9.78
CA VAL A 528 -3.26 3.59 -10.58
C VAL A 528 -4.30 2.97 -9.64
N ILE A 529 -5.56 3.36 -9.78
CA ILE A 529 -6.70 2.83 -9.01
C ILE A 529 -7.69 2.04 -9.86
N GLY A 530 -7.54 2.06 -11.19
CA GLY A 530 -8.34 1.24 -12.08
C GLY A 530 -7.64 1.06 -13.42
N TYR A 531 -8.02 0.00 -14.13
CA TYR A 531 -7.61 -0.21 -15.51
C TYR A 531 -8.56 -1.13 -16.26
N THR A 532 -8.63 -0.95 -17.58
CA THR A 532 -9.14 -1.92 -18.54
C THR A 532 -8.01 -2.27 -19.49
N TRP A 533 -7.60 -3.53 -19.49
CA TRP A 533 -6.40 -4.01 -20.19
C TRP A 533 -6.72 -5.12 -21.18
N TYR A 534 -6.18 -4.99 -22.39
CA TYR A 534 -6.37 -5.92 -23.52
C TYR A 534 -5.09 -6.73 -23.80
N PRO A 535 -4.77 -7.77 -23.00
CA PRO A 535 -3.49 -8.49 -23.06
C PRO A 535 -3.17 -9.13 -24.42
N PHE A 536 -4.20 -9.51 -25.17
CA PHE A 536 -4.04 -10.26 -26.43
C PHE A 536 -4.23 -9.40 -27.68
N ASP A 537 -4.49 -8.10 -27.53
CA ASP A 537 -4.64 -7.17 -28.65
C ASP A 537 -3.84 -5.89 -28.42
N THR A 538 -2.69 -5.79 -29.10
CA THR A 538 -1.81 -4.61 -29.04
C THR A 538 -2.31 -3.42 -29.84
N THR A 539 -3.43 -3.56 -30.57
CA THR A 539 -4.03 -2.46 -31.32
C THR A 539 -5.07 -1.71 -30.50
N GLN A 540 -5.51 -2.27 -29.37
CA GLN A 540 -6.38 -1.61 -28.40
C GLN A 540 -5.55 -0.97 -27.30
N ASP A 541 -5.95 0.24 -26.92
CA ASP A 541 -5.31 0.99 -25.85
C ASP A 541 -5.73 0.47 -24.49
N THR A 542 -4.87 0.67 -23.51
CA THR A 542 -5.19 0.38 -22.12
C THR A 542 -5.79 1.64 -21.48
N ASP A 543 -6.99 1.53 -20.92
CA ASP A 543 -7.54 2.61 -20.11
C ASP A 543 -6.98 2.50 -18.70
N LEU A 544 -6.46 3.61 -18.17
CA LEU A 544 -5.91 3.73 -16.83
C LEU A 544 -6.66 4.81 -16.06
N GLU A 545 -7.14 4.46 -14.86
CA GLU A 545 -7.79 5.37 -13.94
C GLU A 545 -6.86 5.65 -12.76
N PHE A 546 -6.74 6.92 -12.39
CA PHE A 546 -5.83 7.39 -11.36
C PHE A 546 -6.55 7.95 -10.14
N GLU A 547 -5.88 7.82 -8.99
CA GLU A 547 -6.41 8.29 -7.72
C GLU A 547 -6.78 9.77 -7.75
N ASN A 548 -7.87 10.09 -7.06
CA ASN A 548 -8.36 11.45 -6.96
C ASN A 548 -7.32 12.35 -6.29
N LEU A 549 -6.99 13.45 -6.95
CA LEU A 549 -6.14 14.51 -6.41
C LEU A 549 -6.98 15.62 -5.80
N THR A 550 -6.43 16.37 -4.84
CA THR A 550 -7.09 17.60 -4.37
C THR A 550 -6.94 18.73 -5.38
N ALA A 551 -8.00 19.51 -5.58
CA ALA A 551 -8.04 20.59 -6.58
C ALA A 551 -6.91 21.63 -6.43
N THR A 552 -6.36 21.81 -5.22
CA THR A 552 -5.21 22.69 -4.99
C THR A 552 -3.98 22.30 -5.82
N ILE A 553 -3.85 21.04 -6.25
CA ILE A 553 -2.77 20.62 -7.16
C ILE A 553 -2.93 21.27 -8.55
N LEU A 554 -4.16 21.40 -9.07
CA LEU A 554 -4.45 22.15 -10.31
C LEU A 554 -4.32 23.67 -10.11
N ASN A 555 -4.72 24.17 -8.94
CA ASN A 555 -4.67 25.59 -8.57
C ASN A 555 -3.31 26.06 -8.07
N SER A 556 -2.28 25.21 -8.10
CA SER A 556 -0.90 25.62 -7.84
C SER A 556 -0.63 26.92 -8.60
N GLN A 557 -0.14 27.93 -7.86
CA GLN A 557 -0.16 29.36 -8.18
C GLN A 557 0.26 29.71 -9.62
N SER A 558 1.04 28.85 -10.27
CA SER A 558 1.38 28.84 -11.69
C SER A 558 0.19 29.04 -12.63
N ASN A 559 -0.90 28.27 -12.49
CA ASN A 559 -2.03 28.30 -13.43
C ASN A 559 -2.88 29.55 -13.27
N LEU A 560 -3.10 29.98 -12.02
CA LEU A 560 -3.77 31.25 -11.72
C LEU A 560 -2.91 32.43 -12.20
N ASN A 561 -1.61 32.43 -11.93
CA ASN A 561 -0.68 33.47 -12.37
C ASN A 561 -0.54 33.53 -13.89
N ASN A 562 -0.57 32.39 -14.59
CA ASN A 562 -0.50 32.34 -16.05
C ASN A 562 -1.80 32.83 -16.70
N ARG A 563 -2.98 32.47 -16.15
CA ARG A 563 -4.27 33.01 -16.59
C ARG A 563 -4.38 34.51 -16.29
N LEU A 564 -3.96 34.97 -15.11
CA LEU A 564 -3.87 36.38 -14.76
C LEU A 564 -2.94 37.14 -15.72
N LYS A 565 -1.76 36.60 -16.01
CA LYS A 565 -0.82 37.18 -16.99
C LYS A 565 -1.42 37.23 -18.39
N LEU A 566 -2.17 36.21 -18.83
CA LEU A 566 -2.85 36.21 -20.13
C LEU A 566 -3.95 37.27 -20.18
N VAL A 567 -4.81 37.33 -19.17
CA VAL A 567 -5.88 38.35 -19.06
C VAL A 567 -5.27 39.76 -19.01
N GLN A 568 -4.21 39.97 -18.24
CA GLN A 568 -3.47 41.24 -18.23
C GLN A 568 -2.89 41.58 -19.61
N ARG A 569 -2.33 40.61 -20.33
CA ARG A 569 -1.80 40.81 -21.69
C ARG A 569 -2.90 41.17 -22.68
N LEU A 570 -4.03 40.47 -22.62
CA LEU A 570 -5.20 40.73 -23.47
C LEU A 570 -5.84 42.09 -23.15
N ALA A 571 -5.95 42.44 -21.87
CA ALA A 571 -6.40 43.76 -21.43
C ALA A 571 -5.45 44.86 -21.88
N GLN A 572 -4.13 44.65 -21.77
CA GLN A 572 -3.12 45.60 -22.26
C GLN A 572 -3.14 45.72 -23.79
N GLN A 573 -3.34 44.62 -24.51
CA GLN A 573 -3.51 44.63 -25.97
C GLN A 573 -4.78 45.38 -26.37
N ALA A 574 -5.90 45.19 -25.65
CA ALA A 574 -7.13 45.93 -25.86
C ALA A 574 -6.96 47.44 -25.57
N LEU A 575 -6.26 47.79 -24.48
CA LEU A 575 -5.91 49.17 -24.13
C LEU A 575 -4.98 49.81 -25.17
N ASN A 576 -3.95 49.11 -25.63
CA ASN A 576 -3.03 49.61 -26.65
C ASN A 576 -3.73 49.79 -28.01
N LYS A 577 -4.70 48.93 -28.34
CA LYS A 577 -5.54 49.03 -29.53
C LYS A 577 -6.59 50.15 -29.43
N ALA A 578 -6.99 50.52 -28.21
CA ALA A 578 -7.83 51.69 -27.95
C ALA A 578 -7.04 53.01 -27.94
N ASN A 579 -5.75 52.98 -27.61
CA ASN A 579 -4.88 54.16 -27.51
C ASN A 579 -4.08 54.49 -28.79
N SER A 580 -4.24 53.73 -29.87
CA SER A 580 -3.66 54.07 -31.18
C SER A 580 -4.41 55.25 -31.83
N THR A 581 -4.00 56.45 -31.42
CA THR A 581 -4.00 57.74 -32.14
C THR A 581 -5.15 58.03 -33.11
N THR A 582 -6.28 58.51 -32.58
CA THR A 582 -7.24 59.32 -33.36
C THR A 582 -6.51 60.49 -34.01
N THR A 583 -6.48 60.50 -35.33
CA THR A 583 -5.90 61.59 -36.12
C THR A 583 -7.03 62.51 -36.56
N ASN A 584 -6.92 63.81 -36.28
CA ASN A 584 -7.88 64.79 -36.78
C ASN A 584 -7.41 65.32 -38.15
N TYR A 585 -8.14 64.97 -39.19
CA TYR A 585 -7.89 65.44 -40.56
C TYR A 585 -8.68 66.73 -40.80
N ILE A 586 -7.99 67.81 -41.17
CA ILE A 586 -8.61 69.09 -41.51
C ILE A 586 -8.33 69.38 -42.99
N SER A 587 -9.35 69.28 -43.84
CA SER A 587 -9.23 69.45 -45.31
C SER A 587 -10.56 69.86 -45.94
N GLN A 588 -10.54 70.47 -47.14
CA GLN A 588 -11.77 70.74 -47.90
C GLN A 588 -12.36 69.46 -48.53
N THR A 589 -11.51 68.52 -48.93
CA THR A 589 -11.90 67.26 -49.57
C THR A 589 -11.87 66.09 -48.59
N ASP A 590 -12.81 65.16 -48.73
CA ASP A 590 -12.97 63.98 -47.87
C ASP A 590 -11.70 63.09 -47.91
N PRO A 591 -11.04 62.85 -46.76
CA PRO A 591 -9.82 62.04 -46.67
C PRO A 591 -10.06 60.55 -46.91
N SER A 592 -11.32 60.07 -46.88
CA SER A 592 -11.65 58.69 -47.22
C SER A 592 -11.38 58.35 -48.70
N ALA A 593 -11.37 59.34 -49.58
CA ALA A 593 -11.13 59.14 -51.01
C ALA A 593 -9.72 58.61 -51.32
N ASN A 594 -8.75 58.80 -50.42
CA ASN A 594 -7.36 58.33 -50.56
C ASN A 594 -7.02 57.13 -49.66
N ASN A 595 -8.01 56.47 -49.03
CA ASN A 595 -7.84 55.32 -48.13
C ASN A 595 -6.90 55.53 -46.92
N THR A 596 -6.76 56.76 -46.42
CA THR A 596 -5.85 57.09 -45.30
C THR A 596 -6.51 57.15 -43.92
N VAL A 597 -7.80 56.80 -43.79
CA VAL A 597 -8.56 56.96 -42.53
C VAL A 597 -8.78 55.63 -41.80
N SER A 598 -8.62 55.64 -40.47
CA SER A 598 -8.87 54.49 -39.58
C SER A 598 -10.14 54.68 -38.75
N THR A 599 -10.71 53.57 -38.24
CA THR A 599 -11.87 53.61 -37.35
C THR A 599 -11.56 54.39 -36.08
N GLY A 600 -12.20 55.55 -35.92
CA GLY A 600 -11.99 56.46 -34.78
C GLY A 600 -11.30 57.78 -35.12
N ASP A 601 -10.92 58.01 -36.39
CA ASP A 601 -10.41 59.30 -36.87
C ASP A 601 -11.55 60.32 -37.06
N ILE A 602 -11.22 61.61 -36.89
CA ILE A 602 -12.18 62.72 -37.04
C ILE A 602 -11.81 63.50 -38.30
N TRP A 603 -12.78 63.79 -39.16
CA TRP A 603 -12.60 64.70 -40.29
C TRP A 603 -13.38 66.00 -40.07
N THR A 604 -12.70 67.12 -40.18
CA THR A 604 -13.29 68.47 -40.09
C THR A 604 -13.16 69.17 -41.43
N ARG A 605 -14.29 69.48 -42.08
CA ARG A 605 -14.32 70.23 -43.34
C ARG A 605 -14.23 71.73 -43.09
N VAL A 606 -13.24 72.39 -43.69
CA VAL A 606 -13.13 73.86 -43.65
C VAL A 606 -14.13 74.46 -44.63
N ILE A 607 -14.99 75.37 -44.17
CA ILE A 607 -15.95 76.11 -45.00
C ILE A 607 -15.39 77.53 -45.21
N ASP A 608 -15.05 77.88 -46.45
CA ASP A 608 -14.66 79.26 -46.79
C ASP A 608 -15.90 80.16 -46.76
N SER A 609 -15.83 81.25 -46.00
CA SER A 609 -16.90 82.24 -45.85
C SER A 609 -16.73 83.36 -46.88
N THR A 610 -17.33 83.20 -48.07
CA THR A 610 -17.68 84.25 -49.05
C THR A 610 -18.44 83.52 -50.17
N THR A 611 -19.75 83.64 -50.36
CA THR A 611 -20.64 84.78 -50.68
C THR A 611 -22.08 84.25 -50.48
N GLU A 612 -23.04 85.01 -49.96
CA GLU A 612 -23.88 85.92 -50.77
C GLU A 612 -24.52 87.00 -49.89
N GLU A 613 -24.45 88.24 -50.40
CA GLU A 613 -25.32 89.36 -50.04
C GLU A 613 -26.79 88.98 -50.30
N GLY A 614 -27.66 89.24 -49.32
CA GLY A 614 -29.08 89.42 -49.53
C GLY A 614 -29.40 90.91 -49.53
N ASP A 615 -29.83 91.43 -50.69
CA ASP A 615 -30.66 92.62 -50.79
C ASP A 615 -32.12 92.13 -50.84
N SER A 616 -32.94 92.67 -49.93
CA SER A 616 -34.39 92.48 -49.69
C SER A 616 -34.93 91.12 -49.20
#